data_AF-A0A6L7ZX17-F1
#
_entry.id   AF-A0A6L7ZX17-F1
#
_cell.length_a   1.000
_cell.length_b   1.000
_cell.length_c   1.000
_cell.angle_alpha   90.00
_cell.angle_beta   90.00
_cell.angle_gamma   90.00
#
_symmetry.space_group_name_H-M   'P 1'
#
loop_
_entity.id
_entity.type
_entity.pdbx_description
1 polymer ?
#
loop_
_entity_poly.entity_id
_entity_poly.type
_entity_poly.pdbx_seq_one_letter_code
_entity_poly.pdbx_strand_id
1 'polypeptide(L)' 'MLRSGEAYLEGIRDGRAVYIGKERVADVTDHPAFANAARMYAAMYDLKRADDMRDVLWVEDGGAR' A
#
# COMPACT_ATOMS: atom_id res chain seq x y z
N MET A 1 -13.12 -3.67 7.79
CA MET A 1 -12.83 -4.08 6.40
C MET A 1 -11.36 -3.87 6.04
N LEU A 2 -10.70 -4.85 5.39
CA LEU A 2 -9.28 -4.79 5.01
C LEU A 2 -9.03 -3.86 3.80
N ARG A 3 -7.99 -3.02 3.90
CA ARG A 3 -7.55 -2.11 2.83
C ARG A 3 -7.08 -2.90 1.60
N SER A 4 -7.48 -2.47 0.39
CA SER A 4 -6.95 -3.01 -0.87
C SER A 4 -5.63 -2.35 -1.27
N GLY A 5 -4.91 -2.95 -2.20
CA GLY A 5 -3.71 -2.38 -2.80
C GLY A 5 -3.99 -1.04 -3.48
N GLU A 6 -5.10 -0.93 -4.21
CA GLU A 6 -5.55 0.33 -4.81
C GLU A 6 -5.78 1.43 -3.76
N ALA A 7 -6.49 1.12 -2.67
CA ALA A 7 -6.72 2.06 -1.58
C ALA A 7 -5.42 2.44 -0.85
N TYR A 8 -4.41 1.58 -0.87
CA TYR A 8 -3.06 1.92 -0.38
C TYR A 8 -2.36 2.90 -1.32
N LEU A 9 -2.31 2.62 -2.63
CA LEU A 9 -1.68 3.50 -3.61
C LEU A 9 -2.29 4.89 -3.61
N GLU A 10 -3.62 4.99 -3.59
CA GLU A 10 -4.29 6.28 -3.53
C GLU A 10 -3.98 7.02 -2.23
N GLY A 11 -3.97 6.31 -1.10
CA GLY A 11 -3.68 6.96 0.18
C GLY A 11 -2.22 7.33 0.40
N ILE A 12 -1.28 6.92 -0.45
CA ILE A 12 0.10 7.44 -0.41
C ILE A 12 0.32 8.61 -1.40
N ARG A 13 -0.68 8.98 -2.20
CA ARG A 13 -0.73 10.25 -2.95
C ARG A 13 -1.28 11.38 -2.08
N ASP A 14 -0.75 11.51 -0.88
CA ASP A 14 -1.25 12.40 0.18
C ASP A 14 -0.54 13.76 0.23
N GLY A 15 0.23 14.11 -0.81
CA GLY A 15 0.99 15.36 -0.86
C GLY A 15 2.26 15.36 0.00
N ARG A 16 2.71 14.21 0.50
CA ARG A 16 3.97 14.06 1.25
C ARG A 16 5.16 14.68 0.53
N ALA A 17 6.08 15.24 1.32
CA ALA A 17 7.36 15.73 0.82
C ALA A 17 8.38 14.59 0.79
N VAL A 18 8.62 14.03 -0.39
CA VAL A 18 9.63 13.00 -0.64
C VAL A 18 10.71 13.55 -1.54
N TYR A 19 11.96 13.26 -1.19
CA TYR A 19 13.12 13.71 -1.94
C TYR A 19 14.05 12.55 -2.25
N ILE A 20 14.64 12.56 -3.46
CA ILE A 20 15.74 11.68 -3.84
C ILE A 20 16.92 12.55 -4.28
N GLY A 21 17.95 12.62 -3.42
CA GLY A 21 19.01 13.61 -3.58
C GLY A 21 18.46 15.04 -3.57
N LYS A 22 18.57 15.75 -4.70
CA LYS A 22 18.09 17.13 -4.87
C LYS A 22 16.71 17.23 -5.54
N GLU A 23 16.14 16.10 -5.96
CA GLU A 23 14.85 16.06 -6.65
C GLU A 23 13.71 15.92 -5.64
N ARG A 24 12.65 16.71 -5.80
CA ARG A 24 11.38 16.50 -5.10
C ARG A 24 10.51 15.57 -5.93
N VAL A 25 10.09 14.46 -5.34
CA VAL A 25 9.23 13.46 -5.96
C VAL A 25 7.78 13.89 -5.83
N ALA A 26 7.10 14.10 -6.97
CA ALA A 26 5.71 14.53 -7.00
C ALA A 26 4.73 13.38 -6.71
N ASP A 27 5.00 12.19 -7.24
CA ASP A 27 4.18 10.99 -7.03
C ASP A 27 5.07 9.75 -6.86
N VAL A 28 5.08 9.19 -5.64
CA VAL A 28 5.86 7.98 -5.32
C VAL A 28 5.27 6.70 -5.93
N THR A 29 4.02 6.72 -6.37
CA THR A 29 3.36 5.57 -7.02
C THR A 29 3.82 5.37 -8.46
N ASP A 30 4.33 6.43 -9.10
CA ASP A 30 4.75 6.43 -10.51
C ASP A 30 6.25 6.72 -10.70
N HIS A 31 6.89 7.38 -9.74
CA HIS A 31 8.31 7.71 -9.85
C HIS A 31 9.19 6.45 -10.00
N PRO A 32 10.11 6.38 -10.99
CA PRO A 32 10.87 5.16 -11.31
C PRO A 32 11.63 4.53 -10.14
N ALA A 33 12.13 5.35 -9.22
CA ALA A 33 12.84 4.88 -8.03
C ALA A 33 11.93 4.18 -6.99
N PHE A 34 10.61 4.42 -7.00
CA PHE A 34 9.69 4.02 -5.94
C PHE A 34 8.50 3.20 -6.42
N ALA A 35 8.09 3.33 -7.69
CA ALA A 35 6.87 2.73 -8.22
C ALA A 35 6.82 1.19 -8.03
N ASN A 36 7.96 0.50 -8.17
CA ASN A 36 8.03 -0.94 -7.91
C ASN A 36 7.78 -1.28 -6.44
N ALA A 37 8.37 -0.52 -5.52
CA ALA A 37 8.15 -0.72 -4.09
C ALA A 37 6.69 -0.41 -3.70
N ALA A 38 6.12 0.68 -4.23
CA ALA A 38 4.72 1.04 -4.03
C ALA A 38 3.79 -0.08 -4.51
N ARG A 39 4.04 -0.65 -5.70
CA ARG A 39 3.27 -1.81 -6.21
C ARG A 39 3.44 -3.07 -5.35
N MET A 40 4.64 -3.35 -4.85
CA MET A 40 4.85 -4.49 -3.94
C MET A 40 4.04 -4.34 -2.65
N TYR A 41 4.03 -3.16 -2.05
CA TYR A 41 3.20 -2.91 -0.87
C TYR A 41 1.70 -3.01 -1.20
N ALA A 42 1.28 -2.50 -2.34
CA ALA A 42 -0.11 -2.66 -2.80
C ALA A 42 -0.49 -4.15 -2.89
N ALA A 43 0.36 -4.99 -3.49
CA ALA A 43 0.15 -6.42 -3.58
C ALA A 43 0.07 -7.10 -2.20
N MET A 44 0.81 -6.63 -1.19
CA MET A 44 0.67 -7.14 0.19
C MET A 44 -0.71 -6.83 0.80
N TYR A 45 -1.31 -5.68 0.49
CA TYR A 45 -2.67 -5.38 0.92
C TYR A 45 -3.70 -6.27 0.22
N ASP A 46 -3.51 -6.55 -1.06
CA ASP A 46 -4.38 -7.48 -1.79
C ASP A 46 -4.20 -8.92 -1.27
N LEU A 47 -2.97 -9.33 -0.94
CA LEU A 47 -2.69 -10.64 -0.37
C LEU A 47 -3.38 -10.84 0.98
N LYS A 48 -3.43 -9.81 1.83
CA LYS A 48 -4.19 -9.87 3.11
C LYS A 48 -5.68 -10.15 2.91
N ARG A 49 -6.22 -9.81 1.74
CA ARG A 49 -7.62 -10.04 1.38
C ARG A 49 -7.86 -11.36 0.67
N ALA A 50 -6.80 -12.06 0.27
CA ALA A 50 -6.91 -13.33 -0.44
C ALA A 50 -7.49 -14.40 0.49
N ASP A 51 -8.44 -15.20 -0.01
CA ASP A 51 -9.17 -16.17 0.80
C ASP A 51 -8.27 -17.25 1.40
N ASP A 52 -7.22 -17.64 0.67
CA ASP A 52 -6.20 -18.62 1.07
C ASP A 52 -5.20 -18.07 2.10
N MET A 53 -5.17 -16.77 2.33
CA MET A 53 -4.29 -16.11 3.29
C MET A 53 -5.01 -15.66 4.57
N ARG A 54 -6.32 -15.90 4.68
CA ARG A 54 -7.15 -15.42 5.80
C ARG A 54 -6.61 -15.84 7.16
N ASP A 55 -6.17 -17.08 7.30
CA ASP A 55 -5.73 -17.63 8.59
C ASP A 55 -4.26 -17.28 8.94
N VAL A 56 -3.55 -16.59 8.03
CA VAL A 56 -2.11 -16.29 8.18
C VAL A 56 -1.87 -14.80 8.35
N LEU A 57 -2.54 -13.96 7.56
CA LEU A 57 -2.17 -12.56 7.41
C LEU A 57 -3.08 -11.57 8.14
N TRP A 58 -4.20 -12.02 8.69
CA TRP A 58 -5.06 -11.17 9.50
C TRP A 58 -5.84 -11.97 10.56
N VAL A 59 -6.35 -11.26 11.55
CA VAL A 59 -7.23 -11.78 12.60
C VAL A 59 -8.29 -10.72 12.89
N GLU A 60 -9.50 -11.15 13.25
CA GLU A 60 -10.57 -10.26 13.67
C GLU A 60 -10.30 -9.86 15.13
N ASP A 61 -10.00 -8.57 15.37
CA ASP A 61 -9.85 -8.04 16.72
C ASP A 61 -11.19 -7.43 17.17
N GLY A 62 -11.77 -7.98 18.25
CA GLY A 62 -12.93 -7.39 18.93
C GLY A 62 -14.30 -7.47 18.23
N GLY A 63 -14.46 -8.24 17.16
CA GLY A 63 -15.79 -8.65 16.67
C GLY A 63 -16.68 -7.56 16.05
N ALA A 64 -16.12 -6.66 15.23
CA ALA A 64 -16.93 -5.76 14.41
C ALA A 64 -16.70 -6.03 12.91
N ARG A 65 -17.78 -6.42 12.22
CA ARG A 65 -17.89 -6.45 10.76
C ARG A 65 -17.73 -5.04 10.17
#